data_AF-A0A946LNY4-F1
#
_entry.id   AF-A0A946LNY4-F1
#
_cell.length_a   1.000
_cell.length_b   1.000
_cell.length_c   1.000
_cell.angle_alpha   90.00
_cell.angle_beta   90.00
_cell.angle_gamma   90.00
#
_symmetry.space_group_name_H-M   'P 1'
#
loop_
_entity.id
_entity.type
_entity.pdbx_description
1 polymer ?
#
loop_
_entity_poly.entity_id
_entity_poly.type
_entity_poly.pdbx_seq_one_letter_code
_entity_poly.pdbx_strand_id
1 'polypeptide(L)'
;MSTSRDSNFYDEIQDTLKKGLKAEGYEVPDESIKGALAALFDSVAIHTWRRADVYGVAWRAGWPISQTMADEILADVEAHADSEYGITWLTFENAVQEFYAELDWDHLDPLEDEQCMGSFLVCLEPPDYPGAAESMLHLERASFAEALEEADQLAENSGQTVACYSIPKEEPLLLDADWLEKHAHKLLDLQLEEERRSGL
;
A
#
# COMPACT_ATOMS: atom_id res chain seq x y z
N MET A 1 23.30 -4.75 -1.35
CA MET A 1 23.39 -4.47 -2.80
C MET A 1 22.79 -5.67 -3.51
N SER A 2 21.63 -5.51 -4.13
CA SER A 2 21.03 -6.59 -4.90
C SER A 2 21.91 -6.88 -6.11
N THR A 3 22.42 -8.10 -6.19
CA THR A 3 23.22 -8.60 -7.30
C THR A 3 22.36 -9.01 -8.50
N SER A 4 21.04 -8.76 -8.48
CA SER A 4 20.10 -9.21 -9.52
C SER A 4 19.80 -8.18 -10.62
N ARG A 5 20.52 -7.05 -10.68
CA ARG A 5 20.31 -6.01 -11.71
C ARG A 5 20.89 -6.38 -13.09
N ASP A 6 20.81 -7.65 -13.46
CA ASP A 6 21.14 -8.20 -14.78
C ASP A 6 19.98 -7.93 -15.77
N SER A 7 19.64 -6.66 -15.96
CA SER A 7 18.72 -6.27 -17.04
C SER A 7 19.55 -5.88 -18.27
N ASN A 8 19.22 -6.48 -19.42
CA ASN A 8 19.85 -6.22 -20.72
C ASN A 8 20.00 -4.71 -21.04
N PHE A 9 19.10 -3.87 -20.50
CA PHE A 9 19.14 -2.43 -20.69
C PHE A 9 20.29 -1.74 -19.93
N TYR A 10 20.58 -2.17 -18.69
CA TYR A 10 21.69 -1.63 -17.92
C TYR A 10 23.03 -2.01 -18.55
N ASP A 11 23.13 -3.25 -19.02
CA ASP A 11 24.28 -3.72 -19.76
C ASP A 11 24.46 -2.96 -21.07
N GLU A 12 23.38 -2.67 -21.82
CA GLU A 12 23.43 -1.85 -23.04
C GLU A 12 23.88 -0.41 -22.79
N ILE A 13 23.42 0.23 -21.70
CA ILE A 13 23.91 1.58 -21.31
C ILE A 13 25.39 1.53 -20.95
N GLN A 14 25.80 0.56 -20.12
CA GLN A 14 27.19 0.39 -19.72
C GLN A 14 28.08 0.15 -20.95
N ASP A 15 27.68 -0.74 -21.86
CA ASP A 15 28.40 -1.05 -23.08
C ASP A 15 28.51 0.16 -24.02
N THR A 16 27.41 0.90 -24.19
CA THR A 16 27.37 2.08 -25.05
C THR A 16 28.27 3.18 -24.50
N LEU A 17 28.21 3.45 -23.20
CA LEU A 17 29.05 4.44 -22.53
C LEU A 17 30.52 4.03 -22.62
N LYS A 18 30.85 2.77 -22.36
CA LYS A 18 32.22 2.23 -22.47
C LYS A 18 32.76 2.36 -23.90
N LYS A 19 31.96 2.00 -24.91
CA LYS A 19 32.32 2.15 -26.33
C LYS A 19 32.56 3.62 -26.69
N GLY A 20 31.71 4.53 -26.23
CA GLY A 20 31.85 5.98 -26.44
C GLY A 20 33.10 6.56 -25.79
N LEU A 21 33.34 6.26 -24.51
CA LEU A 21 34.52 6.72 -23.77
C LEU A 21 35.81 6.23 -24.43
N LYS A 22 35.84 4.98 -24.89
CA LYS A 22 36.98 4.41 -25.60
C LYS A 22 37.20 5.09 -26.96
N ALA A 23 36.14 5.42 -27.69
CA ALA A 23 36.25 6.13 -28.97
C ALA A 23 36.83 7.55 -28.81
N GLU A 24 36.57 8.20 -27.67
CA GLU A 24 37.12 9.50 -27.29
C GLU A 24 38.54 9.41 -26.64
N GLY A 25 39.10 8.20 -26.55
CA GLY A 25 40.46 7.96 -26.03
C GLY A 25 40.57 7.81 -24.52
N TYR A 26 39.45 7.65 -23.80
CA TYR A 26 39.44 7.40 -22.36
C TYR A 26 39.43 5.89 -22.06
N GLU A 27 40.33 5.44 -21.19
CA GLU A 27 40.31 4.10 -20.60
C GLU A 27 39.80 4.17 -19.17
N VAL A 28 38.50 3.98 -18.99
CA VAL A 28 37.84 3.98 -17.68
C VAL A 28 37.55 2.53 -17.26
N PRO A 29 37.93 2.10 -16.05
CA PRO A 29 37.60 0.77 -15.55
C PRO A 29 36.09 0.55 -15.41
N ASP A 30 35.62 -0.66 -15.71
CA ASP A 30 34.19 -1.02 -15.64
C ASP A 30 33.59 -0.75 -14.25
N GLU A 31 34.34 -1.03 -13.19
CA GLU A 31 33.90 -0.78 -11.81
C GLU A 31 33.68 0.71 -11.51
N SER A 32 34.40 1.61 -12.18
CA SER A 32 34.19 3.06 -12.05
C SER A 32 32.94 3.52 -12.79
N ILE A 33 32.67 2.93 -13.96
CA ILE A 33 31.43 3.19 -14.72
C ILE A 33 30.23 2.69 -13.92
N LYS A 34 30.30 1.46 -13.40
CA LYS A 34 29.26 0.89 -12.53
C LYS A 34 29.01 1.73 -11.30
N GLY A 35 30.06 2.15 -10.59
CA GLY A 35 29.92 3.00 -9.40
C GLY A 35 29.29 4.36 -9.70
N ALA A 36 29.63 4.99 -10.83
CA ALA A 36 29.05 6.27 -11.23
C ALA A 36 27.58 6.15 -11.65
N LEU A 37 27.24 5.06 -12.34
CA LEU A 37 25.88 4.78 -12.76
C LEU A 37 25.01 4.24 -11.62
N ALA A 38 25.60 3.63 -10.58
CA ALA A 38 24.85 3.10 -9.44
C ALA A 38 23.96 4.16 -8.80
N ALA A 39 24.50 5.34 -8.48
CA ALA A 39 23.71 6.44 -7.92
C ALA A 39 22.64 6.98 -8.88
N LEU A 40 22.88 6.90 -10.20
CA LEU A 40 21.92 7.32 -11.22
C LEU A 40 20.80 6.29 -11.39
N PHE A 41 21.12 5.00 -11.38
CA PHE A 41 20.15 3.91 -11.49
C PHE A 41 19.39 3.69 -10.18
N ASP A 42 20.00 3.97 -9.03
CA ASP A 42 19.33 4.05 -7.73
C ASP A 42 18.33 5.23 -7.67
N SER A 43 18.53 6.28 -8.47
CA SER A 43 17.61 7.43 -8.56
C SER A 43 16.68 7.41 -9.76
N VAL A 44 16.96 6.55 -10.75
CA VAL A 44 16.18 6.34 -11.96
C VAL A 44 16.05 4.82 -12.15
N ALA A 45 15.33 4.19 -11.23
CA ALA A 45 14.77 2.88 -11.49
C ALA A 45 13.87 3.05 -12.71
N ILE A 46 14.14 2.36 -13.82
CA ILE A 46 13.15 2.30 -14.90
C ILE A 46 11.99 1.46 -14.40
N HIS A 47 11.04 2.16 -13.78
CA HIS A 47 9.67 1.70 -13.68
C HIS A 47 8.81 2.79 -14.31
N THR A 48 8.06 2.42 -15.34
CA THR A 48 6.93 3.21 -15.85
C THR A 48 5.91 3.54 -14.76
N TRP A 49 6.01 2.85 -13.63
CA TRP A 49 5.13 2.94 -12.48
C TRP A 49 5.70 3.88 -11.42
N ARG A 50 4.86 4.79 -10.96
CA ARG A 50 5.13 5.79 -9.93
C ARG A 50 4.13 5.60 -8.79
N ARG A 51 4.37 6.25 -7.64
CA ARG A 51 3.43 6.24 -6.50
C ARG A 51 1.98 6.51 -6.88
N ALA A 52 1.76 7.44 -7.82
CA ALA A 52 0.42 7.77 -8.31
C ALA A 52 -0.32 6.56 -8.92
N ASP A 53 0.41 5.60 -9.50
CA ASP A 53 -0.18 4.39 -10.04
C ASP A 53 -0.51 3.41 -8.91
N VAL A 54 0.35 3.29 -7.88
CA VAL A 54 0.07 2.49 -6.67
C VAL A 54 -1.21 3.02 -6.00
N TYR A 55 -1.29 4.34 -5.81
CA TYR A 55 -2.49 4.98 -5.24
C TYR A 55 -3.73 4.68 -6.08
N GLY A 56 -3.61 4.73 -7.41
CA GLY A 56 -4.72 4.41 -8.31
C GLY A 56 -5.20 2.96 -8.20
N VAL A 57 -4.30 2.00 -7.95
CA VAL A 57 -4.68 0.59 -7.72
C VAL A 57 -5.30 0.42 -6.33
N ALA A 58 -4.61 0.88 -5.29
CA ALA A 58 -5.07 0.78 -3.91
C ALA A 58 -6.47 1.41 -3.73
N TRP A 59 -6.68 2.64 -4.19
CA TRP A 59 -7.98 3.32 -4.04
C TRP A 59 -9.13 2.66 -4.81
N ARG A 60 -8.86 2.07 -5.98
CA ARG A 60 -9.89 1.31 -6.71
C ARG A 60 -10.20 -0.01 -6.03
N ALA A 61 -9.20 -0.63 -5.42
CA ALA A 61 -9.39 -1.82 -4.60
C ALA A 61 -10.01 -1.49 -3.23
N GLY A 62 -10.13 -0.22 -2.85
CA GLY A 62 -10.67 0.19 -1.56
C GLY A 62 -9.67 0.08 -0.41
N TRP A 63 -8.36 0.05 -0.68
CA TRP A 63 -7.31 0.07 0.33
C TRP A 63 -6.89 1.50 0.70
N PRO A 64 -6.68 1.81 1.99
CA PRO A 64 -6.06 3.07 2.40
C PRO A 64 -4.55 2.95 2.18
N ILE A 65 -3.86 4.04 1.85
CA ILE A 65 -2.45 3.98 1.46
C ILE A 65 -1.69 5.23 1.89
N SER A 66 -0.46 5.03 2.36
CA SER A 66 0.50 6.10 2.62
C SER A 66 1.57 6.20 1.52
N GLN A 67 2.47 7.17 1.67
CA GLN A 67 3.67 7.23 0.84
C GLN A 67 4.65 6.09 1.13
N THR A 68 4.84 5.70 2.39
CA THR A 68 5.78 4.65 2.80
C THR A 68 5.34 3.29 2.24
N MET A 69 4.07 2.93 2.42
CA MET A 69 3.48 1.72 1.84
C MET A 69 3.64 1.69 0.32
N ALA A 70 3.39 2.80 -0.35
CA ALA A 70 3.57 2.88 -1.81
C ALA A 70 5.03 2.69 -2.23
N ASP A 71 5.98 3.19 -1.45
CA ASP A 71 7.41 2.98 -1.70
C ASP A 71 7.81 1.52 -1.46
N GLU A 72 7.27 0.86 -0.44
CA GLU A 72 7.51 -0.56 -0.14
C GLU A 72 6.97 -1.47 -1.25
N ILE A 73 5.73 -1.24 -1.69
CA ILE A 73 5.13 -1.98 -2.82
C ILE A 73 5.96 -1.83 -4.09
N LEU A 74 6.42 -0.60 -4.39
CA LEU A 74 7.28 -0.37 -5.55
C LEU A 74 8.63 -1.08 -5.44
N ALA A 75 9.23 -1.08 -4.25
CA ALA A 75 10.48 -1.77 -3.99
C ALA A 75 10.33 -3.29 -4.13
N ASP A 76 9.21 -3.86 -3.67
CA ASP A 76 8.90 -5.28 -3.82
C ASP A 76 8.74 -5.68 -5.30
N VAL A 77 7.99 -4.88 -6.07
CA VAL A 77 7.82 -5.07 -7.51
C VAL A 77 9.15 -4.99 -8.27
N GLU A 78 10.05 -4.09 -7.88
CA GLU A 78 11.40 -4.03 -8.45
C GLU A 78 12.20 -5.30 -8.12
N ALA A 79 12.12 -5.76 -6.87
CA ALA A 79 12.87 -6.93 -6.40
C ALA A 79 12.42 -8.24 -7.07
N HIS A 80 11.14 -8.34 -7.41
CA HIS A 80 10.51 -9.53 -7.99
C HIS A 80 10.21 -9.41 -9.49
N ALA A 81 10.80 -8.42 -10.17
CA ALA A 81 10.62 -8.23 -11.61
C ALA A 81 11.11 -9.44 -12.41
N ASP A 82 10.20 -10.08 -13.14
CA ASP A 82 10.52 -11.18 -14.04
C ASP A 82 11.32 -10.67 -15.24
N SER A 83 12.50 -11.26 -15.49
CA SER A 83 13.40 -10.83 -16.58
C SER A 83 12.89 -11.16 -17.99
N GLU A 84 11.97 -12.12 -18.11
CA GLU A 84 11.41 -12.60 -19.39
C GLU A 84 10.10 -11.87 -19.74
N TYR A 85 9.24 -11.61 -18.74
CA TYR A 85 7.93 -11.00 -18.93
C TYR A 85 7.84 -9.52 -18.49
N GLY A 86 8.83 -9.03 -17.73
CA GLY A 86 8.86 -7.69 -17.19
C GLY A 86 7.77 -7.42 -16.14
N ILE A 87 7.64 -6.15 -15.73
CA ILE A 87 6.59 -5.72 -14.79
C ILE A 87 5.32 -5.40 -15.57
N THR A 88 4.30 -6.24 -15.43
CA THR A 88 2.97 -6.01 -16.02
C THR A 88 2.04 -5.29 -15.04
N TRP A 89 0.91 -4.78 -15.54
CA TRP A 89 -0.14 -4.24 -14.67
C TRP A 89 -0.72 -5.29 -13.72
N LEU A 90 -0.83 -6.54 -14.17
CA LEU A 90 -1.27 -7.66 -13.32
C LEU A 90 -0.26 -7.97 -12.22
N THR A 91 1.05 -7.96 -12.53
CA THR A 91 2.11 -8.10 -11.54
C THR A 91 1.97 -7.06 -10.43
N PHE A 92 1.65 -5.83 -10.83
CA PHE A 92 1.51 -4.71 -9.92
C PHE A 92 0.22 -4.79 -9.08
N GLU A 93 -0.90 -5.17 -9.68
CA GLU A 93 -2.15 -5.44 -8.94
C GLU A 93 -1.95 -6.56 -7.90
N ASN A 94 -1.24 -7.64 -8.27
CA ASN A 94 -0.93 -8.72 -7.35
C ASN A 94 -0.06 -8.24 -6.18
N ALA A 95 1.00 -7.47 -6.44
CA ALA A 95 1.87 -6.96 -5.38
C ALA A 95 1.12 -6.07 -4.37
N VAL A 96 0.17 -5.25 -4.84
CA VAL A 96 -0.71 -4.47 -3.94
C VAL A 96 -1.57 -5.40 -3.08
N GLN A 97 -2.17 -6.44 -3.66
CA GLN A 97 -3.01 -7.37 -2.89
C GLN A 97 -2.19 -8.19 -1.89
N GLU A 98 -1.01 -8.66 -2.29
CA GLU A 98 -0.09 -9.40 -1.42
C GLU A 98 0.37 -8.54 -0.24
N PHE A 99 0.73 -7.27 -0.49
CA PHE A 99 1.08 -6.33 0.57
C PHE A 99 -0.01 -6.21 1.65
N TYR A 100 -1.26 -5.94 1.26
CA TYR A 100 -2.35 -5.79 2.23
C TYR A 100 -2.81 -7.11 2.87
N ALA A 101 -2.55 -8.25 2.23
CA ALA A 101 -2.81 -9.56 2.83
C ALA A 101 -1.83 -9.91 3.96
N GLU A 102 -0.61 -9.36 3.90
CA GLU A 102 0.44 -9.58 4.91
C GLU A 102 0.52 -8.44 5.94
N LEU A 103 -0.14 -7.30 5.69
CA LEU A 103 -0.11 -6.14 6.57
C LEU A 103 -0.85 -6.41 7.89
N ASP A 104 -0.15 -6.17 9.00
CA ASP A 104 -0.70 -6.28 10.35
C ASP A 104 -1.30 -4.93 10.79
N TRP A 105 -2.61 -4.78 10.56
CA TRP A 105 -3.35 -3.55 10.90
C TRP A 105 -3.38 -3.25 12.40
N ASP A 106 -3.23 -4.26 13.26
CA ASP A 106 -3.22 -4.08 14.72
C ASP A 106 -1.92 -3.43 15.22
N HIS A 107 -0.84 -3.52 14.43
CA HIS A 107 0.52 -3.15 14.83
C HIS A 107 1.21 -2.22 13.84
N LEU A 108 0.43 -1.39 13.13
CA LEU A 108 0.97 -0.31 12.31
C LEU A 108 1.78 0.69 13.17
N ASP A 109 2.81 1.28 12.55
CA ASP A 109 3.54 2.38 13.20
C ASP A 109 2.58 3.57 13.37
N PRO A 110 2.50 4.23 14.54
CA PRO A 110 1.61 5.37 14.74
C PRO A 110 1.79 6.50 13.71
N LEU A 111 3.01 6.71 13.21
CA LEU A 111 3.26 7.69 12.15
C LEU A 111 2.63 7.27 10.82
N GLU A 112 2.52 5.96 10.61
CA GLU A 112 1.89 5.35 9.46
C GLU A 112 0.36 5.47 9.54
N ASP A 113 -0.23 5.31 10.73
CA ASP A 113 -1.67 5.54 10.96
C ASP A 113 -2.09 6.96 10.54
N GLU A 114 -1.28 7.96 10.86
CA GLU A 114 -1.53 9.37 10.51
C GLU A 114 -1.39 9.64 9.00
N GLN A 115 -0.59 8.86 8.28
CA GLN A 115 -0.26 9.09 6.87
C GLN A 115 -1.01 8.16 5.91
N CYS A 116 -1.58 7.08 6.42
CA CYS A 116 -2.35 6.12 5.64
C CYS A 116 -3.74 6.69 5.36
N MET A 117 -3.95 7.16 4.13
CA MET A 117 -5.17 7.88 3.74
C MET A 117 -6.11 6.99 2.95
N GLY A 118 -7.41 7.03 3.27
CA GLY A 118 -8.43 6.24 2.60
C GLY A 118 -9.85 6.78 2.78
N SER A 119 -10.81 5.96 2.38
CA SER A 119 -12.22 6.14 2.76
C SER A 119 -12.58 5.03 3.73
N PHE A 120 -13.16 5.39 4.87
CA PHE A 120 -13.46 4.45 5.93
C PHE A 120 -14.94 4.44 6.29
N LEU A 121 -15.43 3.27 6.68
CA LEU A 121 -16.74 3.08 7.28
C LEU A 121 -16.54 2.55 8.70
N VAL A 122 -17.08 3.27 9.67
CA VAL A 122 -17.07 2.90 11.10
C VAL A 122 -18.50 2.58 11.51
N CYS A 123 -18.74 1.39 12.06
CA CYS A 123 -20.08 0.98 12.51
C CYS A 123 -20.05 -0.08 13.60
N LEU A 124 -21.20 -0.30 14.26
CA LEU A 124 -21.35 -1.37 15.25
C LEU A 124 -21.31 -2.75 14.58
N GLU A 125 -20.67 -3.71 15.27
CA GLU A 125 -20.62 -5.12 14.87
C GLU A 125 -21.65 -5.94 15.66
N PRO A 126 -22.44 -6.84 15.02
CA PRO A 126 -22.47 -7.11 13.59
C PRO A 126 -23.23 -6.04 12.78
N PRO A 127 -22.88 -5.84 11.49
CA PRO A 127 -23.46 -4.80 10.64
C PRO A 127 -24.98 -4.95 10.41
N ASP A 128 -25.52 -6.15 10.62
CA ASP A 128 -26.94 -6.45 10.50
C ASP A 128 -27.75 -6.11 11.77
N TYR A 129 -27.07 -5.66 12.85
CA TYR A 129 -27.72 -5.37 14.12
C TYR A 129 -28.62 -4.13 14.03
N PRO A 130 -29.83 -4.13 14.65
CA PRO A 130 -30.68 -2.97 14.74
C PRO A 130 -29.99 -1.82 15.49
N GLY A 131 -29.45 -0.85 14.74
CA GLY A 131 -28.67 0.27 15.27
C GLY A 131 -27.32 0.47 14.57
N ALA A 132 -26.78 -0.57 13.91
CA ALA A 132 -25.53 -0.47 13.14
C ALA A 132 -25.65 0.59 12.03
N ALA A 133 -26.75 0.57 11.27
CA ALA A 133 -27.03 1.57 10.23
C ALA A 133 -27.19 3.00 10.76
N GLU A 134 -27.65 3.17 12.00
CA GLU A 134 -27.82 4.50 12.62
C GLU A 134 -26.50 5.06 13.19
N SER A 135 -25.59 4.16 13.57
CA SER A 135 -24.24 4.48 14.08
C SER A 135 -23.17 4.64 13.01
N MET A 136 -23.52 4.41 11.73
CA MET A 136 -22.55 4.42 10.64
C MET A 136 -21.96 5.81 10.43
N LEU A 137 -20.63 5.86 10.48
CA LEU A 137 -19.86 7.04 10.14
C LEU A 137 -19.02 6.76 8.90
N HIS A 138 -19.30 7.50 7.84
CA HIS A 138 -18.50 7.47 6.62
C HIS A 138 -17.49 8.62 6.64
N LEU A 139 -16.21 8.25 6.60
CA LEU A 139 -15.08 9.17 6.61
C LEU A 139 -14.43 9.19 5.23
N GLU A 140 -14.76 10.22 4.44
CA GLU A 140 -14.18 10.42 3.13
C GLU A 140 -12.79 11.06 3.23
N ARG A 141 -11.75 10.42 2.68
CA ARG A 141 -10.39 10.96 2.61
C ARG A 141 -9.83 11.31 4.00
N ALA A 142 -10.08 10.45 4.97
CA ALA A 142 -9.52 10.55 6.31
C ALA A 142 -8.20 9.78 6.41
N SER A 143 -7.43 10.04 7.47
CA SER A 143 -6.34 9.16 7.87
C SER A 143 -6.87 7.93 8.62
N PHE A 144 -6.07 6.88 8.68
CA PHE A 144 -6.42 5.71 9.48
C PHE A 144 -6.50 6.05 10.97
N ALA A 145 -5.61 6.92 11.47
CA ALA A 145 -5.68 7.45 12.83
C ALA A 145 -7.02 8.15 13.14
N GLU A 146 -7.53 8.97 12.22
CA GLU A 146 -8.85 9.62 12.38
C GLU A 146 -9.98 8.59 12.41
N ALA A 147 -9.91 7.54 11.57
CA ALA A 147 -10.90 6.47 11.57
C ALA A 147 -10.89 5.65 12.87
N LEU A 148 -9.71 5.42 13.45
CA LEU A 148 -9.55 4.76 14.74
C LEU A 148 -10.12 5.61 15.88
N GLU A 149 -9.84 6.92 15.90
CA GLU A 149 -10.37 7.84 16.92
C GLU A 149 -11.91 7.84 16.94
N GLU A 150 -12.54 7.91 15.77
CA GLU A 150 -14.00 7.86 15.65
C GLU A 150 -14.57 6.50 16.06
N ALA A 151 -13.86 5.41 15.74
CA ALA A 151 -14.27 4.07 16.10
C ALA A 151 -14.17 3.82 17.62
N ASP A 152 -13.10 4.28 18.27
CA ASP A 152 -12.96 4.27 19.73
C ASP A 152 -14.06 5.10 20.39
N GLN A 153 -14.32 6.31 19.88
CA GLN A 153 -15.37 7.16 20.43
C GLN A 153 -16.76 6.53 20.30
N LEU A 154 -17.04 5.83 19.20
CA LEU A 154 -18.28 5.08 19.01
C LEU A 154 -18.37 3.87 19.96
N ALA A 155 -17.27 3.14 20.15
CA ALA A 155 -17.22 1.98 21.05
C ALA A 155 -17.50 2.41 22.50
N GLU A 156 -16.90 3.52 22.95
CA GLU A 156 -17.15 4.09 24.29
C GLU A 156 -18.62 4.52 24.47
N ASN A 157 -19.19 5.18 23.46
CA ASN A 157 -20.56 5.72 23.54
C ASN A 157 -21.63 4.62 23.49
N SER A 158 -21.38 3.56 22.73
CA SER A 158 -22.33 2.46 22.52
C SER A 158 -22.17 1.32 23.52
N GLY A 159 -20.98 1.17 24.11
CA GLY A 159 -20.60 0.03 24.93
C GLY A 159 -20.56 -1.29 24.15
N GLN A 160 -20.33 -1.24 22.84
CA GLN A 160 -20.39 -2.36 21.91
C GLN A 160 -19.13 -2.40 21.04
N THR A 161 -18.88 -3.56 20.41
CA THR A 161 -17.80 -3.72 19.43
C THR A 161 -18.08 -2.88 18.19
N VAL A 162 -17.06 -2.18 17.72
CA VAL A 162 -17.09 -1.37 16.51
C VAL A 162 -16.12 -1.95 15.50
N ALA A 163 -16.57 -2.06 14.25
CA ALA A 163 -15.73 -2.46 13.13
C ALA A 163 -15.31 -1.22 12.32
N CYS A 164 -14.03 -1.21 11.92
CA CYS A 164 -13.49 -0.24 10.97
C CYS A 164 -13.24 -0.94 9.64
N TYR A 165 -13.88 -0.46 8.58
CA TYR A 165 -13.71 -0.95 7.22
C TYR A 165 -13.05 0.11 6.35
N SER A 166 -12.17 -0.30 5.44
CA SER A 166 -11.78 0.52 4.29
C SER A 166 -12.67 0.20 3.10
N ILE A 167 -13.02 1.23 2.32
CA ILE A 167 -14.00 1.13 1.24
C ILE A 167 -13.53 1.84 -0.04
N PRO A 168 -14.05 1.46 -1.22
CA PRO A 168 -13.69 2.08 -2.48
C PRO A 168 -14.30 3.47 -2.58
N LYS A 169 -13.56 4.40 -3.16
CA LYS A 169 -13.98 5.82 -3.27
C LYS A 169 -15.18 6.05 -4.19
N GLU A 170 -15.37 5.19 -5.20
CA GLU A 170 -16.28 5.46 -6.32
C GLU A 170 -17.56 4.63 -6.31
N GLU A 171 -17.72 3.72 -5.33
CA GLU A 171 -18.88 2.86 -5.24
C GLU A 171 -19.98 3.46 -4.37
N PRO A 172 -21.25 3.45 -4.83
CA PRO A 172 -22.36 3.85 -3.99
C PRO A 172 -22.48 2.86 -2.82
N LEU A 173 -22.43 3.38 -1.60
CA LEU A 173 -22.59 2.61 -0.37
C LEU A 173 -23.98 1.96 -0.34
N LEU A 174 -24.03 0.68 -0.69
CA LEU A 174 -25.18 -0.18 -0.43
C LEU A 174 -24.86 -0.89 0.88
N LEU A 175 -25.62 -0.59 1.92
CA LEU A 175 -25.26 -0.95 3.30
C LEU A 175 -25.82 -2.31 3.70
N ASP A 176 -25.73 -3.28 2.80
CA ASP A 176 -26.08 -4.66 3.08
C ASP A 176 -24.82 -5.52 3.24
N ALA A 177 -24.94 -6.61 3.99
CA ALA A 177 -23.83 -7.54 4.23
C ALA A 177 -23.19 -8.03 2.92
N ASP A 178 -24.00 -8.25 1.89
CA ASP A 178 -23.54 -8.69 0.56
C ASP A 178 -22.63 -7.65 -0.12
N TRP A 179 -22.86 -6.35 0.10
CA TRP A 179 -22.02 -5.29 -0.41
C TRP A 179 -20.74 -5.14 0.40
N LEU A 180 -20.83 -5.16 1.74
CA LEU A 180 -19.65 -5.12 2.61
C LEU A 180 -18.70 -6.28 2.31
N GLU A 181 -19.23 -7.49 2.13
CA GLU A 181 -18.44 -8.68 1.76
C GLU A 181 -17.71 -8.53 0.41
N LYS A 182 -18.29 -7.77 -0.53
CA LYS A 182 -17.74 -7.65 -1.89
C LYS A 182 -16.80 -6.46 -2.07
N HIS A 183 -17.04 -5.38 -1.34
CA HIS A 183 -16.45 -4.07 -1.65
C HIS A 183 -15.67 -3.49 -0.48
N ALA A 184 -15.90 -3.94 0.76
CA ALA A 184 -15.23 -3.40 1.94
C ALA A 184 -14.16 -4.35 2.48
N HIS A 185 -13.05 -3.79 2.95
CA HIS A 185 -12.01 -4.52 3.67
C HIS A 185 -12.15 -4.24 5.14
N LYS A 186 -12.51 -5.25 5.92
CA LYS A 186 -12.49 -5.13 7.38
C LYS A 186 -11.05 -5.02 7.85
N LEU A 187 -10.69 -3.86 8.40
CA LEU A 187 -9.34 -3.63 8.90
C LEU A 187 -9.20 -4.14 10.33
N LEU A 188 -10.15 -3.76 11.19
CA LEU A 188 -10.05 -3.99 12.64
C LEU A 188 -11.42 -4.14 13.32
N ASP A 189 -11.39 -4.86 14.45
CA ASP A 189 -12.45 -4.88 15.47
C ASP A 189 -11.96 -4.17 16.74
N LEU A 190 -12.69 -3.14 17.14
CA LEU A 190 -12.41 -2.34 18.33
C LEU A 190 -13.41 -2.75 19.43
N GLN A 191 -12.87 -3.39 20.46
CA GLN A 191 -13.57 -3.74 21.70
C GLN A 191 -13.24 -2.71 22.78
N LEU A 192 -14.12 -2.58 23.77
CA LEU A 192 -13.86 -1.76 24.96
C LEU A 192 -12.52 -2.13 25.61
N GLU A 193 -11.76 -1.13 26.07
CA GLU A 193 -10.45 -1.33 26.72
C GLU A 193 -10.47 -2.34 27.88
N GLU A 194 -11.62 -2.50 28.56
CA GLU A 194 -11.81 -3.50 29.63
C GLU A 194 -11.72 -4.95 29.11
N GLU A 195 -12.14 -5.22 27.87
CA GLU A 195 -12.04 -6.52 27.21
C GLU A 195 -10.63 -6.76 26.64
N ARG A 196 -10.00 -5.73 26.04
CA ARG A 196 -8.61 -5.80 25.55
C ARG A 196 -7.60 -6.14 26.65
N ARG A 197 -7.83 -5.70 27.90
CA ARG A 197 -6.95 -6.02 29.05
C ARG A 197 -7.26 -7.35 29.72
N SER A 198 -8.45 -7.91 29.53
CA SER A 198 -8.86 -9.12 30.24
C SER A 198 -8.54 -10.41 29.49
N GLY A 199 -8.31 -10.38 28.17
CA GLY A 199 -7.82 -11.55 27.42
C GLY A 199 -8.57 -12.85 27.73
N LEU A 200 -9.88 -12.73 27.97
CA LEU A 200 -10.79 -13.78 28.42
C LEU A 200 -12.08 -13.73 27.62
#